data_AF-A0AAV9U8H2-F1
#
_entry.id   AF-A0AAV9U8H2-F1
#
_cell.length_a   1.000
_cell.length_b   1.000
_cell.length_c   1.000
_cell.angle_alpha   90.00
_cell.angle_beta   90.00
_cell.angle_gamma   90.00
#
_symmetry.space_group_name_H-M   'P 1'
#
loop_
_entity.id
_entity.type
_entity.pdbx_description
1 polymer ?
#
loop_
_entity_poly.entity_id
_entity_poly.type
_entity_poly.pdbx_seq_one_letter_code
_entity_poly.pdbx_strand_id
1 'polypeptide(L)'
;MPALATTPPPTQTFNLTLTKALEGALPPYLPLNIQFSYDWNFAQNTGSATILSIGSNNTINQSMFPMGISKRLAFMARERFEVTIDGPEGSREEVFAYRVILNMDKETAEQRTAALMLGQEGDVIVATENWGATEVL
;
A
#
# COMPACT_ATOMS: atom_id res chain seq x y z
N MET A 1 8.64 -8.81 -30.95
CA MET A 1 8.99 -9.84 -29.94
C MET A 1 8.02 -9.65 -28.78
N PRO A 2 7.18 -10.62 -28.42
CA PRO A 2 6.32 -10.49 -27.25
C PRO A 2 7.20 -10.53 -26.00
N ALA A 3 7.00 -9.57 -25.08
CA ALA A 3 7.63 -9.58 -23.78
C ALA A 3 7.22 -10.88 -23.05
N LEU A 4 8.19 -11.65 -22.58
CA LEU A 4 7.94 -12.80 -21.72
C LEU A 4 7.24 -12.25 -20.46
N ALA A 5 5.98 -12.61 -20.26
CA ALA A 5 5.29 -12.34 -19.01
C ALA A 5 6.08 -13.05 -17.90
N THR A 6 6.86 -12.29 -17.13
CA THR A 6 7.58 -12.81 -15.99
C THR A 6 6.55 -13.08 -14.91
N THR A 7 6.27 -14.36 -14.67
CA THR A 7 5.47 -14.79 -13.53
C THR A 7 6.01 -14.14 -12.25
N PRO A 8 5.15 -13.51 -11.43
CA PRO A 8 5.60 -12.88 -10.21
C PRO A 8 6.38 -13.84 -9.32
N PRO A 9 7.42 -13.35 -8.61
CA PRO A 9 8.05 -14.16 -7.59
C PRO A 9 7.06 -14.44 -6.45
N PRO A 10 7.12 -15.60 -5.79
CA PRO A 10 6.29 -15.92 -4.61
C PRO A 10 6.46 -14.90 -3.49
N THR A 11 7.65 -14.34 -3.33
CA THR A 11 7.94 -13.31 -2.34
C THR A 11 8.61 -12.11 -2.99
N GLN A 12 8.28 -10.90 -2.50
CA GLN A 12 8.98 -9.69 -2.94
C GLN A 12 8.83 -8.56 -1.92
N THR A 13 9.91 -7.78 -1.78
CA THR A 13 9.88 -6.49 -1.09
C THR A 13 10.01 -5.36 -2.11
N PHE A 14 9.23 -4.31 -1.96
CA PHE A 14 9.27 -3.13 -2.83
C PHE A 14 8.72 -1.89 -2.14
N ASN A 15 9.03 -0.72 -2.73
CA ASN A 15 8.53 0.56 -2.28
C ASN A 15 7.50 1.11 -3.27
N LEU A 16 6.48 1.78 -2.75
CA LEU A 16 5.53 2.59 -3.51
C LEU A 16 5.50 4.00 -2.94
N THR A 17 5.23 4.98 -3.80
CA THR A 17 5.10 6.38 -3.41
C THR A 17 3.66 6.82 -3.62
N LEU A 18 3.02 7.27 -2.55
CA LEU A 18 1.70 7.89 -2.59
C LEU A 18 1.91 9.37 -2.91
N THR A 19 1.25 9.85 -3.95
CA THR A 19 1.45 11.21 -4.50
C THR A 19 0.17 12.03 -4.53
N LYS A 20 -1.00 11.38 -4.47
CA LYS A 20 -2.30 12.04 -4.60
C LYS A 20 -3.21 11.76 -3.42
N ALA A 21 -4.04 12.74 -3.08
CA ALA A 21 -5.20 12.55 -2.22
C ALA A 21 -6.42 12.19 -3.10
N LEU A 22 -7.10 11.10 -2.75
CA LEU A 22 -8.39 10.70 -3.32
C LEU A 22 -9.56 11.36 -2.60
N GLU A 23 -9.42 11.56 -1.29
CA GLU A 23 -10.41 12.16 -0.41
C GLU A 23 -9.71 12.96 0.69
N GLY A 24 -10.35 14.03 1.18
CA GLY A 24 -9.78 14.93 2.17
C GLY A 24 -8.90 16.03 1.59
N ALA A 25 -8.32 16.85 2.46
CA ALA A 25 -7.35 17.87 2.07
C ALA A 25 -6.02 17.21 1.67
N LEU A 26 -5.35 17.76 0.65
CA LEU A 26 -4.02 17.27 0.24
C LEU A 26 -3.02 17.45 1.40
N PRO A 27 -2.47 16.36 1.95
CA PRO A 27 -1.60 16.49 3.11
C PRO A 27 -0.25 17.12 2.76
N PRO A 28 0.32 17.93 3.66
CA PRO A 28 1.59 18.63 3.41
C PRO A 28 2.79 17.67 3.38
N TYR A 29 2.64 16.45 3.90
CA TYR A 29 3.68 15.42 3.93
C TYR A 29 3.74 14.53 2.67
N LEU A 30 2.93 14.82 1.64
CA LEU A 30 3.10 14.14 0.35
C LEU A 30 4.31 14.71 -0.41
N PRO A 31 5.06 13.87 -1.16
CA PRO A 31 4.82 12.44 -1.40
C PRO A 31 5.23 11.53 -0.23
N LEU A 32 4.43 10.49 0.02
CA LEU A 32 4.65 9.54 1.12
C LEU A 32 5.15 8.19 0.61
N ASN A 33 6.31 7.74 1.07
CA ASN A 33 6.85 6.44 0.70
C ASN A 33 6.34 5.34 1.64
N ILE A 34 5.98 4.19 1.07
CA ILE A 34 5.57 3.00 1.82
C ILE A 34 6.32 1.80 1.29
N GLN A 35 6.86 0.99 2.21
CA GLN A 35 7.49 -0.27 1.87
C GLN A 35 6.57 -1.44 2.21
N PHE A 36 6.40 -2.32 1.23
CA PHE A 36 5.64 -3.56 1.37
C PHE A 36 6.55 -4.76 1.16
N SER A 37 6.24 -5.84 1.85
CA SER A 37 6.70 -7.20 1.53
C SER A 37 5.48 -8.08 1.35
N TYR A 38 5.49 -8.98 0.36
CA TYR A 38 4.45 -10.01 0.26
C TYR A 38 5.04 -11.41 0.17
N ASP A 39 4.22 -12.36 0.56
CA ASP A 39 4.41 -13.80 0.39
C ASP A 39 3.11 -14.38 -0.18
N TRP A 40 3.20 -14.97 -1.36
CA TRP A 40 2.10 -15.57 -2.08
C TRP A 40 2.40 -16.99 -2.54
N ASN A 41 1.55 -17.91 -2.15
CA ASN A 41 1.54 -19.28 -2.63
C ASN A 41 0.60 -19.40 -3.84
N PHE A 42 1.17 -19.41 -5.04
CA PHE A 42 0.40 -19.54 -6.29
C PHE A 42 -0.34 -20.87 -6.43
N ALA A 43 0.19 -21.96 -5.87
CA ALA A 43 -0.45 -23.28 -5.94
C ALA A 43 -1.71 -23.35 -5.07
N GLN A 44 -1.69 -22.69 -3.91
CA GLN A 44 -2.82 -22.62 -2.99
C GLN A 44 -3.71 -21.39 -3.20
N ASN A 45 -3.31 -20.48 -4.09
CA ASN A 45 -3.98 -19.21 -4.34
C ASN A 45 -4.25 -18.40 -3.06
N THR A 46 -3.26 -18.35 -2.16
CA THR A 46 -3.35 -17.67 -0.87
C THR A 46 -2.01 -17.05 -0.49
N GLY A 47 -1.99 -16.14 0.47
CA GLY A 47 -0.78 -15.48 0.93
C GLY A 47 -1.06 -14.37 1.92
N SER A 48 -0.06 -13.54 2.17
CA SER A 48 -0.12 -12.37 3.04
C SER A 48 0.82 -11.28 2.55
N ALA A 49 0.59 -10.05 3.00
CA ALA A 49 1.55 -8.97 2.84
C ALA A 49 1.84 -8.32 4.19
N THR A 50 2.91 -7.56 4.26
CA THR A 50 3.35 -6.82 5.44
C THR A 50 3.77 -5.43 5.02
N ILE A 51 3.29 -4.43 5.75
CA ILE A 51 3.75 -3.07 5.66
C ILE A 51 5.01 -2.96 6.52
N LEU A 52 6.16 -2.77 5.90
CA LEU A 52 7.44 -2.67 6.61
C LEU A 52 7.63 -1.26 7.17
N SER A 53 7.35 -0.23 6.36
CA SER A 53 7.50 1.18 6.73
C SER A 53 6.51 2.09 6.01
N ILE A 54 6.17 3.22 6.63
CA ILE A 54 5.41 4.33 6.05
C ILE A 54 6.08 5.63 6.47
N GLY A 55 6.40 6.49 5.50
CA GLY A 55 7.07 7.76 5.76
C GLY A 55 8.43 7.57 6.44
N SER A 56 8.60 8.21 7.60
CA SER A 56 9.81 8.09 8.43
C SER A 56 9.74 6.94 9.45
N ASN A 57 8.60 6.28 9.58
CA ASN A 57 8.43 5.16 10.50
C ASN A 57 8.94 3.85 9.87
N ASN A 58 10.14 3.44 10.29
CA ASN A 58 10.87 2.29 9.73
C ASN A 58 10.49 0.92 10.34
N THR A 59 9.56 0.85 11.29
CA THR A 59 9.32 -0.38 12.06
C THR A 59 7.84 -0.72 12.27
N ILE A 60 6.98 -0.43 11.29
CA ILE A 60 5.54 -0.66 11.41
C ILE A 60 5.22 -2.16 11.48
N ASN A 61 5.82 -2.96 10.58
CA ASN A 61 5.64 -4.42 10.50
C ASN A 61 4.16 -4.88 10.58
N GLN A 62 3.25 -4.12 9.98
CA GLN A 62 1.82 -4.40 10.06
C GLN A 62 1.42 -5.48 9.06
N SER A 63 0.75 -6.53 9.53
CA SER A 63 0.25 -7.60 8.67
C SER A 63 -0.97 -7.18 7.85
N MET A 64 -1.02 -7.65 6.61
CA MET A 64 -2.10 -7.48 5.65
C MET A 64 -2.60 -8.84 5.17
N PHE A 65 -3.91 -8.94 5.01
CA PHE A 65 -4.59 -10.19 4.66
C PHE A 65 -5.13 -10.13 3.24
N PRO A 66 -5.16 -11.27 2.52
CA PRO A 66 -5.62 -11.32 1.15
C PRO A 66 -7.13 -11.03 1.09
N MET A 67 -7.54 -10.23 0.12
CA MET A 67 -8.94 -9.84 -0.08
C MET A 67 -9.72 -10.83 -0.96
N GLY A 68 -9.03 -11.78 -1.63
CA GLY A 68 -9.67 -12.77 -2.49
C GLY A 68 -10.19 -12.22 -3.83
N ILE A 69 -9.62 -11.12 -4.33
CA ILE A 69 -10.03 -10.52 -5.60
C ILE A 69 -9.49 -11.35 -6.78
N SER A 70 -10.36 -11.73 -7.70
CA SER A 70 -9.98 -12.48 -8.89
C SER A 70 -8.94 -11.73 -9.73
N LYS A 71 -7.90 -12.44 -10.20
CA LYS A 71 -6.78 -11.92 -11.02
C LYS A 71 -5.90 -10.83 -10.36
N ARG A 72 -6.10 -10.53 -9.09
CA ARG A 72 -5.28 -9.55 -8.36
C ARG A 72 -4.64 -10.17 -7.12
N LEU A 73 -3.41 -9.75 -6.86
CA LEU A 73 -2.82 -9.87 -5.52
C LEU A 73 -3.28 -8.63 -4.75
N ALA A 74 -4.39 -8.78 -4.02
CA ALA A 74 -5.02 -7.71 -3.26
C ALA A 74 -4.92 -8.01 -1.77
N PHE A 75 -4.37 -7.08 -1.00
CA PHE A 75 -4.17 -7.21 0.44
C PHE A 75 -4.72 -5.99 1.18
N MET A 76 -5.23 -6.22 2.39
CA MET A 76 -5.73 -5.17 3.26
C MET A 76 -5.22 -5.32 4.69
N ALA A 77 -4.73 -4.23 5.28
CA ALA A 77 -4.53 -4.13 6.72
C ALA A 77 -5.90 -3.93 7.40
N ARG A 78 -6.25 -4.81 8.34
CA ARG A 78 -7.56 -4.79 9.01
C ARG A 78 -7.60 -3.92 10.26
N GLU A 79 -6.45 -3.73 10.89
CA GLU A 79 -6.31 -3.02 12.15
C GLU A 79 -5.75 -1.63 11.88
N ARG A 80 -6.18 -0.66 12.70
CA ARG A 80 -5.56 0.66 12.70
C ARG A 80 -4.24 0.62 13.47
N PHE A 81 -3.27 1.41 13.04
CA PHE A 81 -1.98 1.52 13.71
C PHE A 81 -1.43 2.94 13.60
N GLU A 82 -0.54 3.29 14.53
CA GLU A 82 0.10 4.60 14.58
C GLU A 82 1.16 4.74 13.49
N VAL A 83 1.18 5.91 12.85
CA VAL A 83 2.15 6.29 11.84
C VAL A 83 2.71 7.65 12.19
N THR A 84 4.03 7.72 12.32
CA THR A 84 4.76 8.98 12.39
C THR A 84 5.26 9.33 11.01
N ILE A 85 4.96 10.54 10.55
CA ILE A 85 5.36 11.06 9.24
C ILE A 85 6.15 12.35 9.46
N ASP A 86 7.32 12.44 8.84
CA ASP A 86 8.07 13.69 8.80
C ASP A 86 7.42 14.61 7.76
N GLY A 87 6.84 15.72 8.23
CA GLY A 87 6.28 16.77 7.40
C GLY A 87 7.35 17.76 6.91
N PRO A 88 6.94 18.80 6.16
CA PRO A 88 7.85 19.84 5.70
C PRO A 88 8.59 20.49 6.88
N GLU A 89 9.84 20.90 6.63
CA GLU A 89 10.69 21.63 7.59
C GLU A 89 11.01 20.87 8.89
N GLY A 90 10.89 19.54 8.90
CA GLY A 90 11.23 18.72 10.07
C GLY A 90 10.13 18.66 11.13
N SER A 91 8.92 19.10 10.78
CA SER A 91 7.72 18.80 11.56
C SER A 91 7.48 17.28 11.61
N ARG A 92 6.94 16.78 12.73
CA ARG A 92 6.49 15.40 12.86
C ARG A 92 4.99 15.38 13.04
N GLU A 93 4.32 14.62 12.20
CA GLU A 93 2.89 14.36 12.31
C GLU A 93 2.68 12.93 12.82
N GLU A 94 1.98 12.82 13.94
CA GLU A 94 1.50 11.55 14.47
C GLU A 94 0.04 11.39 14.04
N VAL A 95 -0.22 10.38 13.21
CA VAL A 95 -1.53 10.08 12.64
C VAL A 95 -1.82 8.59 12.75
N PHE A 96 -3.07 8.19 12.54
CA PHE A 96 -3.42 6.78 12.45
C PHE A 96 -3.60 6.38 10.99
N ALA A 97 -3.09 5.21 10.64
CA ALA A 97 -3.47 4.50 9.42
C ALA A 97 -4.66 3.59 9.73
N TYR A 98 -5.79 3.79 9.06
CA TYR A 98 -7.03 3.04 9.30
C TYR A 98 -7.25 1.88 8.34
N ARG A 99 -6.90 2.09 7.07
CA ARG A 99 -6.99 1.08 6.01
C ARG A 99 -5.83 1.25 5.06
N VAL A 100 -5.11 0.17 4.82
CA VAL A 100 -4.04 0.13 3.81
C VAL A 100 -4.40 -0.95 2.83
N ILE A 101 -4.38 -0.62 1.55
CA ILE A 101 -4.69 -1.53 0.46
C ILE A 101 -3.50 -1.57 -0.47
N LEU A 102 -3.13 -2.79 -0.85
CA LEU A 102 -2.13 -3.06 -1.87
C LEU A 102 -2.79 -3.89 -2.95
N ASN A 103 -2.73 -3.44 -4.20
CA ASN A 103 -3.21 -4.14 -5.38
C ASN A 103 -2.06 -4.34 -6.36
N MET A 104 -1.97 -5.53 -6.94
CA MET A 104 -1.02 -5.85 -8.01
C MET A 104 -1.64 -6.84 -8.99
N ASP A 105 -1.19 -6.80 -10.23
CA ASP A 105 -1.56 -7.82 -11.22
C ASP A 105 -1.02 -9.20 -10.79
N LYS A 106 -1.86 -10.23 -10.83
CA LYS A 106 -1.47 -11.58 -10.39
C LYS A 106 -0.62 -12.33 -11.43
N GLU A 107 -0.68 -11.96 -12.69
CA GLU A 107 0.04 -12.62 -13.78
C GLU A 107 1.44 -12.03 -14.00
N THR A 108 1.63 -10.74 -13.71
CA THR A 108 2.89 -10.02 -13.95
C THR A 108 3.51 -9.37 -12.70
N ALA A 109 2.73 -9.12 -11.64
CA ALA A 109 3.07 -8.22 -10.53
C ALA A 109 3.53 -6.81 -10.96
N GLU A 110 3.14 -6.41 -12.17
CA GLU A 110 3.20 -5.03 -12.62
C GLU A 110 1.96 -4.26 -12.11
N GLN A 111 1.91 -2.97 -12.42
CA GLN A 111 0.78 -2.09 -12.07
C GLN A 111 0.44 -2.11 -10.58
N ARG A 112 1.46 -1.98 -9.75
CA ARG A 112 1.29 -1.93 -8.30
C ARG A 112 0.64 -0.62 -7.92
N THR A 113 -0.45 -0.71 -7.18
CA THR A 113 -1.18 0.43 -6.67
C THR A 113 -1.40 0.24 -5.19
N ALA A 114 -1.30 1.33 -4.45
CA ALA A 114 -1.59 1.34 -3.03
C ALA A 114 -2.44 2.55 -2.66
N ALA A 115 -3.35 2.34 -1.73
CA ALA A 115 -4.15 3.39 -1.11
C ALA A 115 -4.12 3.23 0.40
N LEU A 116 -4.12 4.35 1.09
CA LEU A 116 -3.96 4.44 2.52
C LEU A 116 -4.89 5.52 3.06
N MET A 117 -5.70 5.14 4.03
CA MET A 117 -6.52 6.07 4.82
C MET A 117 -5.73 6.52 6.05
N LEU A 118 -5.41 7.81 6.11
CA LEU A 118 -4.65 8.48 7.16
C LEU A 118 -5.50 9.53 7.87
N GLY A 119 -5.06 9.87 9.08
CA GLY A 119 -5.56 11.02 9.82
C GLY A 119 -5.78 10.70 11.29
N GLN A 120 -6.19 11.70 12.07
CA GLN A 120 -6.61 11.45 13.46
C GLN A 120 -7.91 10.63 13.49
N GLU A 121 -8.81 10.90 12.55
CA GLU A 121 -10.11 10.22 12.41
C GLU A 121 -10.25 9.43 11.11
N GLY A 122 -9.19 9.35 10.28
CA GLY A 122 -9.22 8.67 8.99
C GLY A 122 -9.86 9.51 7.89
N ASP A 123 -9.67 10.83 7.97
CA ASP A 123 -10.30 11.86 7.15
C ASP A 123 -9.63 12.07 5.78
N VAL A 124 -8.46 11.49 5.56
CA VAL A 124 -7.70 11.63 4.30
C VAL A 124 -7.43 10.26 3.69
N ILE A 125 -7.71 10.11 2.40
CA ILE A 125 -7.29 8.93 1.63
C ILE A 125 -6.21 9.37 0.64
N VAL A 126 -5.02 8.78 0.73
CA VAL A 126 -3.91 9.01 -0.19
C VAL A 126 -3.59 7.75 -0.98
N ALA A 127 -3.14 7.90 -2.23
CA ALA A 127 -2.89 6.78 -3.12
C ALA A 127 -1.69 7.02 -4.06
N THR A 128 -1.22 5.95 -4.69
CA THR A 128 -0.24 6.02 -5.78
C THR A 128 -0.83 6.73 -7.00
N GLU A 129 0.00 7.40 -7.80
CA GLU A 129 -0.45 8.17 -8.97
C GLU A 129 -1.33 7.33 -9.91
N ASN A 130 -0.91 6.10 -10.15
CA ASN A 130 -1.56 5.13 -11.04
C ASN A 130 -2.80 4.44 -10.45
N TRP A 131 -3.24 4.78 -9.22
CA TRP A 131 -4.46 4.21 -8.63
C TRP A 131 -5.70 4.54 -9.49
N GLY A 132 -6.37 3.52 -10.02
CA GLY A 132 -7.50 3.69 -10.93
C GLY A 132 -8.79 4.11 -10.24
N ALA A 133 -9.66 4.82 -10.96
CA ALA A 133 -10.98 5.24 -10.45
C ALA A 133 -11.95 4.07 -10.17
N THR A 134 -11.64 2.87 -10.66
CA THR A 134 -12.44 1.64 -10.47
C THR A 134 -11.81 0.67 -9.46
N GLU A 135 -10.75 1.09 -8.76
CA GLU A 135 -10.16 0.28 -7.69
C GLU A 135 -10.98 0.44 -6.40
N VAL A 136 -11.24 -0.69 -5.74
CA VAL A 136 -12.09 -0.74 -4.55
C VAL A 136 -11.25 -0.34 -3.32
N LEU A 137 -11.76 0.63 -2.56
CA LEU A 137 -11.30 1.01 -1.21
C LEU A 137 -11.98 0.19 -0.11
#